data_AF-A0A7J3MZW9-F1
#
_entry.id   AF-A0A7J3MZW9-F1
#
_cell.length_a   1.000
_cell.length_b   1.000
_cell.length_c   1.000
_cell.angle_alpha   90.00
_cell.angle_beta   90.00
_cell.angle_gamma   90.00
#
_symmetry.space_group_name_H-M   'P 1'
#
loop_
_entity.id
_entity.type
_entity.pdbx_description
1 polymer ?
#
loop_
_entity_poly.entity_id
_entity_poly.type
_entity_poly.pdbx_seq_one_letter_code
_entity_poly.pdbx_strand_id
1 'polypeptide(L)'
;MAREDVGIILGGPQGAGVETSMMVLTRALARRGFGVIADREYFSNITGRHSYIHMLVSSRAIPRSLRYPVEIIASMDAETLFTHIDDVANGGYIVYDSGVASKRLEEIVSMEDITRVRVLEKLKKNGVASTVASVLKFLERDRDVKAIGLNFADLLRRLMNRYRIEVSSLSRYVSGIIVSAVAVLLGLDVEAIKYSLSIQFSSRSNIVEQNLELFKYVEESLQSYRNSIALEKPKHNFRKLMIVTGNDVVAMGKIVGGLRYQSYYPITPAADESFAIEKYEHLRAEKDIGSIVVIQTEDEISAICSAIGASLAGARSATVTSGPGFDLMVEGISWAGANEVPIVVTYYQRGGPSTGQPTRGSQSDLFNAIFAGHGEFARVVITSGDHVEAFYDSIEAFNIAERFQVPVIHLLDKFLANSIRTIPPPDLDSVKIVRGSISSGGKEYKRFDLGYIVSPRAFIGVD
;
A
#
# COMPACT_ATOMS: atom_id res chain seq x y z
N MET A 1 -29.46 -8.73 8.61
CA MET A 1 -29.63 -7.79 7.49
C MET A 1 -28.31 -7.68 6.75
N ALA A 2 -28.32 -7.49 5.43
CA ALA A 2 -27.11 -7.24 4.67
C ALA A 2 -26.48 -5.90 5.13
N ARG A 3 -25.16 -5.80 5.06
CA ARG A 3 -24.41 -4.63 5.53
C ARG A 3 -23.97 -3.76 4.34
N GLU A 4 -23.97 -2.44 4.53
CA GLU A 4 -23.40 -1.53 3.52
C GLU A 4 -21.88 -1.69 3.45
N ASP A 5 -21.25 -1.78 4.62
CA ASP A 5 -19.80 -1.85 4.79
C ASP A 5 -19.39 -3.04 5.66
N VAL A 6 -18.27 -3.69 5.31
CA VAL A 6 -17.68 -4.80 6.08
C VAL A 6 -16.17 -4.56 6.24
N GLY A 7 -15.74 -4.39 7.48
CA GLY A 7 -14.35 -4.35 7.92
C GLY A 7 -13.81 -5.76 8.17
N ILE A 8 -12.57 -5.99 7.75
CA ILE A 8 -11.92 -7.30 7.77
C ILE A 8 -10.47 -7.12 8.26
N ILE A 9 -10.03 -7.97 9.18
CA ILE A 9 -8.61 -8.16 9.50
C ILE A 9 -8.18 -9.55 9.06
N LEU A 10 -7.09 -9.62 8.29
CA LEU A 10 -6.39 -10.86 7.96
C LEU A 10 -5.04 -10.81 8.66
N GLY A 11 -4.77 -11.72 9.60
CA GLY A 11 -3.54 -11.69 10.37
C GLY A 11 -2.72 -12.96 10.23
N GLY A 12 -1.39 -12.82 10.31
CA GLY A 12 -0.45 -13.94 10.32
C GLY A 12 1.00 -13.48 10.25
N PRO A 13 1.95 -14.43 10.30
CA PRO A 13 3.36 -14.09 10.32
C PRO A 13 3.82 -13.57 8.96
N GLN A 14 4.75 -12.61 8.98
CA GLN A 14 5.39 -12.08 7.77
C GLN A 14 6.01 -13.22 6.97
N GLY A 15 5.65 -13.30 5.68
CA GLY A 15 6.03 -14.40 4.78
C GLY A 15 4.94 -15.46 4.57
N ALA A 16 3.85 -15.45 5.35
CA ALA A 16 2.76 -16.44 5.22
C ALA A 16 1.77 -16.18 4.07
N GLY A 17 1.96 -15.11 3.30
CA GLY A 17 1.09 -14.77 2.17
C GLY A 17 -0.09 -13.86 2.51
N VAL A 18 -0.05 -13.13 3.62
CA VAL A 18 -1.13 -12.20 4.04
C VAL A 18 -1.41 -11.12 2.95
N GLU A 19 -0.36 -10.59 2.32
CA GLU A 19 -0.48 -9.64 1.21
C GLU A 19 -1.12 -10.26 -0.04
N THR A 20 -0.77 -11.50 -0.37
CA THR A 20 -1.43 -12.26 -1.43
C THR A 20 -2.92 -12.42 -1.13
N SER A 21 -3.29 -12.70 0.12
CA SER A 21 -4.69 -12.78 0.56
C SER A 21 -5.44 -11.46 0.35
N MET A 22 -4.82 -10.33 0.69
CA MET A 22 -5.37 -9.00 0.40
C MET A 22 -5.65 -8.82 -1.10
N MET A 23 -4.66 -9.08 -1.94
CA MET A 23 -4.79 -8.88 -3.39
C MET A 23 -5.86 -9.77 -4.01
N VAL A 24 -5.97 -11.02 -3.54
CA VAL A 24 -6.99 -11.95 -4.03
C VAL A 24 -8.39 -11.50 -3.63
N LEU A 25 -8.61 -11.13 -2.36
CA LEU A 25 -9.90 -10.66 -1.88
C LEU A 25 -10.30 -9.34 -2.53
N THR A 26 -9.41 -8.36 -2.60
CA THR A 26 -9.66 -7.04 -3.22
C THR A 26 -10.14 -7.20 -4.67
N ARG A 27 -9.46 -8.03 -5.47
CA ARG A 27 -9.85 -8.29 -6.86
C ARG A 27 -11.18 -9.03 -6.98
N ALA A 28 -11.44 -10.03 -6.13
CA ALA A 28 -12.70 -10.76 -6.15
C ALA A 28 -13.89 -9.84 -5.82
N LEU A 29 -13.73 -8.96 -4.83
CA LEU A 29 -14.71 -7.97 -4.42
C LEU A 29 -14.92 -6.88 -5.48
N ALA A 30 -13.84 -6.32 -6.01
CA ALA A 30 -13.90 -5.33 -7.08
C ALA A 30 -14.57 -5.89 -8.34
N ARG A 31 -14.32 -7.17 -8.66
CA ARG A 31 -14.98 -7.87 -9.79
C ARG A 31 -16.50 -7.95 -9.63
N ARG A 32 -16.99 -7.91 -8.39
CA ARG A 32 -18.41 -7.85 -8.04
C ARG A 32 -18.95 -6.44 -7.85
N GLY A 33 -18.14 -5.41 -8.10
CA GLY A 33 -18.55 -4.00 -8.06
C GLY A 33 -18.42 -3.34 -6.70
N PHE A 34 -17.83 -4.01 -5.71
CA PHE A 34 -17.57 -3.43 -4.40
C PHE A 34 -16.38 -2.47 -4.43
N GLY A 35 -16.48 -1.38 -3.68
CA GLY A 35 -15.34 -0.53 -3.37
C GLY A 35 -14.51 -1.15 -2.24
N VAL A 36 -13.19 -1.07 -2.35
CA VAL A 36 -12.25 -1.63 -1.36
C VAL A 36 -11.15 -0.62 -1.06
N ILE A 37 -10.81 -0.51 0.23
CA ILE A 37 -9.55 0.03 0.70
C ILE A 37 -8.95 -0.98 1.68
N ALA A 38 -7.64 -1.20 1.61
CA ALA A 38 -6.93 -2.09 2.51
C ALA A 38 -5.54 -1.53 2.79
N ASP A 39 -5.09 -1.61 4.04
CA ASP A 39 -3.73 -1.26 4.43
C ASP A 39 -3.02 -2.48 5.00
N ARG A 40 -1.70 -2.50 4.80
CA ARG A 40 -0.80 -3.51 5.32
C ARG A 40 0.01 -2.91 6.46
N GLU A 41 -0.09 -3.56 7.61
CA GLU A 41 0.67 -3.23 8.81
C GLU A 41 1.66 -4.36 9.11
N TYR A 42 2.93 -4.00 9.23
CA TYR A 42 4.05 -4.94 9.34
C TYR A 42 5.20 -4.34 10.16
N PHE A 43 6.06 -5.20 10.70
CA PHE A 43 7.27 -4.77 11.38
C PHE A 43 8.41 -4.57 10.39
N SER A 44 9.44 -3.82 10.81
CA SER A 44 10.73 -3.74 10.12
C SER A 44 11.50 -5.06 10.26
N ASN A 45 10.97 -6.10 9.63
CA ASN A 45 11.39 -7.49 9.70
C ASN A 45 11.00 -8.19 8.38
N ILE A 46 11.79 -9.18 7.94
CA ILE A 46 11.53 -9.85 6.65
C ILE A 46 10.56 -11.03 6.82
N THR A 47 10.76 -11.86 7.84
CA THR A 47 9.89 -13.02 8.14
C THR A 47 9.72 -13.25 9.64
N GLY A 48 8.54 -13.74 10.02
CA GLY A 48 8.25 -14.28 11.35
C GLY A 48 7.53 -13.34 12.31
N ARG A 49 7.73 -12.01 12.25
CA ARG A 49 6.91 -11.07 13.05
C ARG A 49 5.45 -11.07 12.57
N HIS A 50 4.53 -10.68 13.45
CA HIS A 50 3.11 -10.53 13.08
C HIS A 50 2.91 -9.43 12.05
N SER A 51 2.07 -9.71 11.06
CA SER A 51 1.58 -8.72 10.10
C SER A 51 0.09 -8.92 9.90
N TYR A 52 -0.59 -7.84 9.55
CA TYR A 52 -2.01 -7.93 9.24
C TYR A 52 -2.40 -6.98 8.12
N ILE A 53 -3.51 -7.34 7.49
CA ILE A 53 -4.21 -6.52 6.52
C ILE A 53 -5.46 -6.02 7.20
N HIS A 54 -5.65 -4.71 7.21
CA HIS A 54 -6.89 -4.08 7.64
C HIS A 54 -7.61 -3.59 6.40
N MET A 55 -8.77 -4.17 6.13
CA MET A 55 -9.55 -3.95 4.91
C MET A 55 -10.94 -3.43 5.25
N LEU A 56 -11.44 -2.50 4.45
CA LEU A 56 -12.84 -2.09 4.45
C LEU A 56 -13.41 -2.28 3.04
N VAL A 57 -14.55 -2.95 2.99
CA VAL A 57 -15.32 -3.21 1.77
C VAL A 57 -16.64 -2.45 1.87
N SER A 58 -17.05 -1.80 0.78
CA SER A 58 -18.31 -1.06 0.75
C SER A 58 -19.10 -1.35 -0.53
N SER A 59 -20.40 -1.55 -0.36
CA SER A 59 -21.40 -1.61 -1.42
C SER A 59 -21.86 -0.23 -1.89
N ARG A 60 -21.61 0.82 -1.08
CA ARG A 60 -22.18 2.16 -1.24
C ARG A 60 -21.19 3.21 -1.73
N ALA A 61 -19.88 2.96 -1.73
CA ALA A 61 -18.86 3.86 -2.29
C ALA A 61 -17.51 3.14 -2.41
N ILE A 62 -16.55 3.79 -3.06
CA ILE A 62 -15.14 3.47 -2.78
C ILE A 62 -14.84 4.06 -1.40
N PRO A 63 -14.51 3.24 -0.39
CA PRO A 63 -14.23 3.72 0.95
C PRO A 63 -13.01 4.66 0.94
N ARG A 64 -13.05 5.66 1.83
CA ARG A 64 -11.99 6.69 1.98
C ARG A 64 -11.08 6.44 3.18
N SER A 65 -11.50 5.62 4.12
CA SER A 65 -10.77 5.35 5.34
C SER A 65 -11.02 3.93 5.81
N LEU A 66 -10.13 3.41 6.66
CA LEU A 66 -10.37 2.21 7.43
C LEU A 66 -11.19 2.54 8.68
N ARG A 67 -11.77 1.52 9.31
CA ARG A 67 -12.51 1.67 10.58
C ARG A 67 -12.30 0.49 11.50
N TYR A 68 -12.39 0.78 12.80
CA TYR A 68 -12.59 -0.20 13.87
C TYR A 68 -13.97 0.05 14.52
N PRO A 69 -14.58 -0.97 15.13
CA PRO A 69 -14.18 -2.38 15.04
C PRO A 69 -14.48 -2.98 13.66
N VAL A 70 -13.94 -4.18 13.40
CA VAL A 70 -14.13 -4.96 12.17
C VAL A 70 -15.10 -6.12 12.38
N GLU A 71 -15.83 -6.49 11.33
CA GLU A 71 -16.81 -7.57 11.39
C GLU A 71 -16.19 -8.96 11.27
N ILE A 72 -15.02 -9.08 10.61
CA ILE A 72 -14.33 -10.36 10.41
C ILE A 72 -12.88 -10.24 10.84
N ILE A 73 -12.42 -11.18 11.66
CA ILE A 73 -10.99 -11.46 11.84
C ILE A 73 -10.72 -12.87 11.32
N ALA A 74 -9.84 -13.01 10.33
CA ALA A 74 -9.39 -14.29 9.84
C ALA A 74 -7.92 -14.49 10.19
N SER A 75 -7.65 -15.53 10.99
CA SER A 75 -6.39 -15.74 11.65
C SER A 75 -5.62 -16.91 11.06
N MET A 76 -4.35 -16.69 10.70
CA MET A 76 -3.43 -17.78 10.32
C MET A 76 -2.72 -18.42 11.51
N ASP A 77 -2.67 -17.73 12.65
CA ASP A 77 -1.92 -18.16 13.84
C ASP A 77 -2.62 -17.79 15.15
N ALA A 78 -1.98 -18.06 16.28
CA ALA A 78 -2.49 -17.66 17.60
C ALA A 78 -2.19 -16.19 17.93
N GLU A 79 -1.09 -15.64 17.41
CA GLU A 79 -0.67 -14.26 17.72
C GLU A 79 -1.69 -13.23 17.25
N THR A 80 -2.26 -13.43 16.06
CA THR A 80 -3.33 -12.59 15.50
C THR A 80 -4.51 -12.47 16.46
N LEU A 81 -4.95 -13.58 17.07
CA LEU A 81 -6.09 -13.60 17.99
C LEU A 81 -5.84 -12.80 19.26
N PHE A 82 -4.62 -12.87 19.79
CA PHE A 82 -4.23 -12.09 20.97
C PHE A 82 -4.03 -10.60 20.63
N THR A 83 -3.43 -10.32 19.46
CA THR A 83 -3.13 -8.94 19.02
C THR A 83 -4.41 -8.15 18.77
N HIS A 84 -5.41 -8.78 18.16
CA HIS A 84 -6.64 -8.14 17.69
C HIS A 84 -7.86 -8.44 18.57
N ILE A 85 -7.64 -8.78 19.86
CA ILE A 85 -8.72 -9.07 20.82
C ILE A 85 -9.75 -7.94 20.93
N ASP A 86 -9.32 -6.70 20.71
CA ASP A 86 -10.17 -5.52 20.82
C ASP A 86 -10.84 -5.10 19.53
N ASP A 87 -10.36 -5.60 18.40
CA ASP A 87 -10.68 -5.04 17.10
C ASP A 87 -11.96 -5.64 16.51
N VAL A 88 -12.44 -6.78 17.02
CA VAL A 88 -13.66 -7.42 16.55
C VAL A 88 -14.92 -6.72 17.08
N ALA A 89 -15.88 -6.50 16.20
CA ALA A 89 -17.16 -5.89 16.50
C ALA A 89 -18.07 -6.82 17.30
N ASN A 90 -19.06 -6.25 17.99
CA ASN A 90 -20.12 -7.03 18.60
C ASN A 90 -20.90 -7.79 17.52
N GLY A 91 -21.17 -9.08 17.75
CA GLY A 91 -21.73 -9.99 16.74
C GLY A 91 -20.81 -10.26 15.56
N GLY A 92 -19.51 -9.95 15.67
CA GLY A 92 -18.50 -10.20 14.65
C GLY A 92 -18.08 -11.67 14.58
N TYR A 93 -17.23 -11.99 13.61
CA TYR A 93 -16.81 -13.35 13.31
C TYR A 93 -15.31 -13.50 13.40
N ILE A 94 -14.84 -14.56 14.05
CA ILE A 94 -13.42 -14.92 14.10
C ILE A 94 -13.24 -16.28 13.46
N VAL A 95 -12.44 -16.36 12.40
CA VAL A 95 -12.01 -17.63 11.80
C VAL A 95 -10.60 -17.94 12.27
N TYR A 96 -10.38 -19.14 12.77
CA TYR A 96 -9.08 -19.57 13.29
C TYR A 96 -8.82 -21.06 13.10
N ASP A 97 -7.55 -21.47 13.22
CA ASP A 97 -7.18 -22.89 13.27
C ASP A 97 -7.56 -23.49 14.64
N SER A 98 -8.43 -24.50 14.65
CA SER A 98 -8.80 -25.18 15.89
C SER A 98 -7.60 -25.85 16.59
N GLY A 99 -6.53 -26.16 15.84
CA GLY A 99 -5.27 -26.68 16.36
C GLY A 99 -4.53 -25.72 17.31
N VAL A 100 -4.81 -24.41 17.25
CA VAL A 100 -4.18 -23.42 18.14
C VAL A 100 -5.00 -23.10 19.40
N ALA A 101 -6.14 -23.74 19.62
CA ALA A 101 -7.05 -23.42 20.73
C ALA A 101 -6.40 -23.53 22.12
N SER A 102 -5.46 -24.46 22.30
CA SER A 102 -4.72 -24.66 23.57
C SER A 102 -3.50 -23.75 23.72
N LYS A 103 -3.09 -23.02 22.66
CA LYS A 103 -1.91 -22.16 22.70
C LYS A 103 -2.09 -21.04 23.71
N ARG A 104 -1.04 -20.81 24.49
CA ARG A 104 -0.97 -19.75 25.49
C ARG A 104 -0.23 -18.54 24.95
N LEU A 105 -0.58 -17.36 25.45
CA LEU A 105 0.03 -16.08 25.09
C LEU A 105 1.55 -16.07 25.35
N GLU A 106 1.98 -16.74 26.41
CA GLU A 106 3.40 -16.84 26.79
C GLU A 106 4.21 -17.71 25.81
N GLU A 107 3.55 -18.56 25.00
CA GLU A 107 4.21 -19.36 23.97
C GLU A 107 4.44 -18.59 22.66
N ILE A 108 3.90 -17.36 22.54
CA ILE A 108 4.02 -16.54 21.34
C ILE A 108 5.34 -15.76 21.38
N VAL A 109 6.38 -16.34 20.80
CA VAL A 109 7.74 -15.79 20.77
C VAL A 109 7.85 -14.52 19.91
N SER A 110 7.10 -14.46 18.81
CA SER A 110 7.10 -13.35 17.85
C SER A 110 6.42 -12.07 18.34
N MET A 111 5.65 -12.13 19.43
CA MET A 111 4.98 -10.98 20.02
C MET A 111 5.96 -10.12 20.82
N GLU A 112 5.89 -8.80 20.66
CA GLU A 112 6.67 -7.86 21.49
C GLU A 112 6.25 -7.91 22.96
N ASP A 113 7.22 -7.76 23.86
CA ASP A 113 7.01 -7.84 25.30
C ASP A 113 5.96 -6.84 25.79
N ILE A 114 6.00 -5.61 25.29
CA ILE A 114 5.04 -4.56 25.67
C ILE A 114 3.61 -4.93 25.26
N THR A 115 3.43 -5.51 24.07
CA THR A 115 2.14 -6.01 23.60
C THR A 115 1.68 -7.18 24.44
N ARG A 116 2.57 -8.13 24.74
CA ARG A 116 2.28 -9.29 25.58
C ARG A 116 1.82 -8.87 26.98
N VAL A 117 2.54 -7.95 27.63
CA VAL A 117 2.19 -7.43 28.95
C VAL A 117 0.81 -6.76 28.92
N ARG A 118 0.55 -5.89 27.95
CA ARG A 118 -0.75 -5.21 27.78
C ARG A 118 -1.90 -6.21 27.62
N VAL A 119 -1.72 -7.24 26.80
CA VAL A 119 -2.75 -8.29 26.61
C VAL A 119 -2.92 -9.10 27.90
N LEU A 120 -1.84 -9.51 28.56
CA LEU A 120 -1.89 -10.24 29.84
C LEU A 120 -2.64 -9.47 30.92
N GLU A 121 -2.35 -8.19 31.10
CA GLU A 121 -3.03 -7.33 32.07
C GLU A 121 -4.53 -7.23 31.77
N LYS A 122 -4.89 -7.10 30.49
CA LYS A 122 -6.29 -7.07 30.06
C LYS A 122 -6.99 -8.40 30.36
N LEU A 123 -6.37 -9.53 30.06
CA LEU A 123 -6.96 -10.85 30.33
C LEU A 123 -7.14 -11.06 31.84
N LYS A 124 -6.13 -10.71 32.64
CA LYS A 124 -6.21 -10.75 34.11
C LYS A 124 -7.35 -9.89 34.65
N LYS A 125 -7.48 -8.64 34.17
CA LYS A 125 -8.55 -7.72 34.56
C LYS A 125 -9.96 -8.29 34.29
N ASN A 126 -10.10 -9.09 33.24
CA ASN A 126 -11.37 -9.70 32.87
C ASN A 126 -11.56 -11.13 33.42
N GLY A 127 -10.62 -11.62 34.24
CA GLY A 127 -10.66 -12.99 34.77
C GLY A 127 -10.54 -14.08 33.70
N VAL A 128 -9.85 -13.79 32.59
CA VAL A 128 -9.69 -14.69 31.44
C VAL A 128 -8.30 -15.33 31.49
N ALA A 129 -8.22 -16.64 31.32
CA ALA A 129 -6.94 -17.33 31.20
C ALA A 129 -6.23 -16.94 29.89
N SER A 130 -4.90 -16.98 29.87
CA SER A 130 -4.07 -16.56 28.73
C SER A 130 -4.02 -17.57 27.56
N THR A 131 -5.10 -18.33 27.34
CA THR A 131 -5.20 -19.31 26.25
C THR A 131 -6.13 -18.83 25.14
N VAL A 132 -5.88 -19.22 23.89
CA VAL A 132 -6.73 -18.88 22.74
C VAL A 132 -8.20 -19.25 23.01
N ALA A 133 -8.47 -20.48 23.45
CA ALA A 133 -9.81 -20.94 23.75
C ALA A 133 -10.52 -20.09 24.83
N SER A 134 -9.78 -19.61 25.83
CA SER A 134 -10.34 -18.76 26.89
C SER A 134 -10.67 -17.36 26.37
N VAL A 135 -9.79 -16.80 25.51
CA VAL A 135 -10.03 -15.53 24.82
C VAL A 135 -11.26 -15.60 23.93
N LEU A 136 -11.39 -16.65 23.12
CA LEU A 136 -12.55 -16.83 22.25
C LEU A 136 -13.85 -16.94 23.06
N LYS A 137 -13.88 -17.76 24.11
CA LYS A 137 -15.04 -17.86 25.02
C LYS A 137 -15.38 -16.53 25.69
N PHE A 138 -14.36 -15.74 26.03
CA PHE A 138 -14.57 -14.40 26.56
C PHE A 138 -15.25 -13.50 25.52
N LEU A 139 -14.79 -13.50 24.27
CA LEU A 139 -15.39 -12.70 23.19
C LEU A 139 -16.80 -13.17 22.81
N GLU A 140 -17.05 -14.48 22.80
CA GLU A 140 -18.39 -15.06 22.61
C GLU A 140 -19.37 -14.57 23.68
N ARG A 141 -18.94 -14.54 24.94
CA ARG A 141 -19.75 -14.09 26.08
C ARG A 141 -19.97 -12.58 26.09
N ASP A 142 -18.89 -11.82 25.91
CA ASP A 142 -18.86 -10.36 26.15
C ASP A 142 -19.40 -9.56 24.95
N ARG A 143 -19.16 -10.06 23.73
CA ARG A 143 -19.44 -9.34 22.49
C ARG A 143 -20.32 -10.12 21.51
N ASP A 144 -20.85 -11.28 21.89
CA ASP A 144 -21.59 -12.19 21.00
C ASP A 144 -20.80 -12.54 19.71
N VAL A 145 -19.47 -12.56 19.81
CA VAL A 145 -18.61 -12.94 18.67
C VAL A 145 -18.83 -14.40 18.34
N LYS A 146 -18.87 -14.74 17.05
CA LYS A 146 -18.93 -16.14 16.58
C LYS A 146 -17.53 -16.63 16.25
N ALA A 147 -16.97 -17.50 17.11
CA ALA A 147 -15.69 -18.13 16.86
C ALA A 147 -15.87 -19.40 16.00
N ILE A 148 -15.27 -19.40 14.82
CA ILE A 148 -15.34 -20.48 13.83
C ILE A 148 -13.98 -21.17 13.77
N GLY A 149 -13.89 -22.33 14.42
CA GLY A 149 -12.70 -23.17 14.37
C GLY A 149 -12.70 -24.09 13.15
N LEU A 150 -11.66 -23.99 12.32
CA LEU A 150 -11.41 -24.90 11.20
C LEU A 150 -10.19 -25.76 11.50
N ASN A 151 -10.21 -27.03 11.13
CA ASN A 151 -9.03 -27.89 11.24
C ASN A 151 -8.13 -27.67 10.02
N PHE A 152 -7.18 -26.72 10.11
CA PHE A 152 -6.33 -26.39 8.96
C PHE A 152 -5.48 -27.58 8.53
N ALA A 153 -4.99 -28.38 9.49
CA ALA A 153 -4.20 -29.56 9.19
C ALA A 153 -4.97 -30.59 8.36
N ASP A 154 -6.25 -30.81 8.65
CA ASP A 154 -7.10 -31.72 7.86
C ASP A 154 -7.34 -31.20 6.44
N LEU A 155 -7.71 -29.92 6.30
CA LEU A 155 -7.92 -29.27 5.00
C LEU A 155 -6.67 -29.36 4.11
N LEU A 156 -5.50 -29.06 4.68
CA LEU A 156 -4.22 -29.14 3.98
C LEU A 156 -3.85 -30.59 3.64
N ARG A 157 -4.10 -31.56 4.52
CA ARG A 157 -3.86 -32.99 4.23
C ARG A 157 -4.74 -33.51 3.10
N ARG A 158 -6.03 -33.14 3.09
CA ARG A 158 -6.96 -33.46 1.97
C ARG A 158 -6.43 -32.92 0.65
N LEU A 159 -5.96 -31.66 0.64
CA LEU A 159 -5.39 -31.03 -0.56
C LEU A 159 -4.08 -31.72 -0.99
N MET A 160 -3.18 -31.98 -0.04
CA MET A 160 -1.91 -32.68 -0.23
C MET A 160 -2.12 -34.04 -0.89
N ASN A 161 -3.04 -34.86 -0.36
CA ASN A 161 -3.29 -36.21 -0.85
C ASN A 161 -3.87 -36.20 -2.27
N ARG A 162 -4.74 -35.24 -2.57
CA ARG A 162 -5.38 -35.14 -3.90
C ARG A 162 -4.42 -34.71 -5.00
N TYR A 163 -3.58 -33.71 -4.72
CA TYR A 163 -2.69 -33.10 -5.71
C TYR A 163 -1.21 -33.48 -5.56
N ARG A 164 -0.89 -34.36 -4.60
CA ARG A 164 0.49 -34.80 -4.27
C ARG A 164 1.43 -33.61 -4.03
N ILE A 165 0.97 -32.64 -3.26
CA ILE A 165 1.73 -31.42 -2.94
C ILE A 165 2.86 -31.77 -1.96
N GLU A 166 4.06 -31.24 -2.21
CA GLU A 166 5.20 -31.34 -1.30
C GLU A 166 4.90 -30.73 0.09
N VAL A 167 5.29 -31.43 1.16
CA VAL A 167 4.99 -31.02 2.55
C VAL A 167 5.53 -29.63 2.86
N SER A 168 6.74 -29.31 2.35
CA SER A 168 7.40 -28.01 2.51
C SER A 168 6.62 -26.82 1.91
N SER A 169 5.70 -27.10 0.97
CA SER A 169 4.89 -26.08 0.30
C SER A 169 3.50 -25.91 0.91
N LEU A 170 3.08 -26.80 1.81
CA LEU A 170 1.72 -26.76 2.37
C LEU A 170 1.42 -25.50 3.19
N SER A 171 2.41 -24.98 3.91
CA SER A 171 2.25 -23.75 4.72
C SER A 171 1.80 -22.56 3.88
N ARG A 172 2.11 -22.53 2.58
CA ARG A 172 1.71 -21.46 1.66
C ARG A 172 0.20 -21.44 1.40
N TYR A 173 -0.49 -22.56 1.58
CA TYR A 173 -1.95 -22.68 1.37
C TYR A 173 -2.78 -22.26 2.58
N VAL A 174 -2.15 -22.00 3.75
CA VAL A 174 -2.85 -21.43 4.92
C VAL A 174 -3.52 -20.10 4.54
N SER A 175 -2.83 -19.28 3.75
CA SER A 175 -3.38 -18.04 3.19
C SER A 175 -4.64 -18.26 2.33
N GLY A 176 -4.69 -19.37 1.59
CA GLY A 176 -5.85 -19.78 0.80
C GLY A 176 -7.04 -20.20 1.67
N ILE A 177 -6.80 -20.80 2.84
CA ILE A 177 -7.87 -21.16 3.78
C ILE A 177 -8.57 -19.89 4.28
N ILE A 178 -7.81 -18.89 4.76
CA ILE A 178 -8.42 -17.68 5.30
C ILE A 178 -9.13 -16.86 4.22
N VAL A 179 -8.57 -16.78 3.00
CA VAL A 179 -9.24 -16.14 1.85
C VAL A 179 -10.57 -16.82 1.55
N SER A 180 -10.57 -18.15 1.53
CA SER A 180 -11.76 -18.94 1.28
C SER A 180 -12.80 -18.76 2.38
N ALA A 181 -12.39 -18.73 3.64
CA ALA A 181 -13.29 -18.55 4.77
C ALA A 181 -13.97 -17.17 4.71
N VAL A 182 -13.20 -16.10 4.49
CA VAL A 182 -13.76 -14.75 4.31
C VAL A 182 -14.70 -14.70 3.12
N ALA A 183 -14.32 -15.29 1.99
CA ALA A 183 -15.16 -15.35 0.80
C ALA A 183 -16.50 -16.06 1.07
N VAL A 184 -16.50 -17.16 1.82
CA VAL A 184 -17.73 -17.89 2.20
C VAL A 184 -18.61 -17.06 3.13
N LEU A 185 -18.03 -16.41 4.15
CA LEU A 185 -18.78 -15.54 5.07
C LEU A 185 -19.46 -14.37 4.35
N LEU A 186 -18.77 -13.79 3.38
CA LEU A 186 -19.28 -12.71 2.52
C LEU A 186 -20.23 -13.21 1.41
N GLY A 187 -20.25 -14.51 1.13
CA GLY A 187 -21.04 -15.10 0.07
C GLY A 187 -20.51 -14.85 -1.35
N LEU A 188 -19.19 -14.67 -1.50
CA LEU A 188 -18.56 -14.56 -2.80
C LEU A 188 -18.66 -15.89 -3.55
N ASP A 189 -19.03 -15.82 -4.81
CA ASP A 189 -19.08 -16.99 -5.68
C ASP A 189 -17.70 -17.41 -6.18
N VAL A 190 -17.61 -18.66 -6.59
CA VAL A 190 -16.39 -19.30 -7.07
C VAL A 190 -15.79 -18.61 -8.31
N GLU A 191 -16.60 -17.99 -9.17
CA GLU A 191 -16.09 -17.33 -10.39
C GLU A 191 -15.32 -16.05 -10.06
N ALA A 192 -15.75 -15.29 -9.04
CA ALA A 192 -15.01 -14.12 -8.55
C ALA A 192 -13.65 -14.52 -7.98
N ILE A 193 -13.62 -15.60 -7.19
CA ILE A 193 -12.38 -16.15 -6.61
C ILE A 193 -11.46 -16.69 -7.71
N LYS A 194 -11.99 -17.46 -8.65
CA LYS A 194 -11.25 -18.01 -9.80
C LYS A 194 -10.62 -16.91 -10.65
N TYR A 195 -11.38 -15.88 -10.99
CA TYR A 195 -10.86 -14.71 -11.69
C TYR A 195 -9.67 -14.10 -10.96
N SER A 196 -9.83 -13.85 -9.67
CA SER A 196 -8.80 -13.23 -8.85
C SER A 196 -7.53 -14.07 -8.74
N LEU A 197 -7.67 -15.37 -8.46
CA LEU A 197 -6.56 -16.31 -8.39
C LEU A 197 -5.83 -16.43 -9.74
N SER A 198 -6.57 -16.43 -10.86
CA SER A 198 -5.99 -16.52 -12.21
C SER A 198 -5.10 -15.32 -12.56
N ILE A 199 -5.39 -14.14 -12.01
CA ILE A 199 -4.53 -12.96 -12.17
C ILE A 199 -3.33 -13.05 -11.25
N GLN A 200 -3.55 -13.41 -9.98
CA GLN A 200 -2.47 -13.49 -8.99
C GLN A 200 -1.42 -14.55 -9.34
N PHE A 201 -1.86 -15.66 -9.94
CA PHE A 201 -1.04 -16.81 -10.30
C PHE A 201 -1.09 -17.07 -11.81
N SER A 202 -0.99 -16.01 -12.62
CA SER A 202 -1.17 -16.03 -14.09
C SER A 202 -0.31 -17.03 -14.86
N SER A 203 0.84 -17.45 -14.30
CA SER A 203 1.74 -18.46 -14.87
C SER A 203 1.70 -19.82 -14.17
N ARG A 204 0.80 -20.01 -13.17
CA ARG A 204 0.77 -21.18 -12.29
C ARG A 204 -0.65 -21.73 -12.14
N SER A 205 -1.20 -22.24 -13.24
CA SER A 205 -2.58 -22.77 -13.32
C SER A 205 -2.86 -23.89 -12.30
N ASN A 206 -1.86 -24.72 -11.99
CA ASN A 206 -1.95 -25.74 -10.96
C ASN A 206 -2.22 -25.15 -9.57
N ILE A 207 -1.60 -24.02 -9.21
CA ILE A 207 -1.83 -23.34 -7.93
C ILE A 207 -3.25 -22.76 -7.89
N VAL A 208 -3.74 -22.23 -9.01
CA VAL A 208 -5.13 -21.73 -9.14
C VAL A 208 -6.11 -22.86 -8.86
N GLU A 209 -5.95 -24.00 -9.54
CA GLU A 209 -6.82 -25.16 -9.37
C GLU A 209 -6.82 -25.67 -7.93
N GLN A 210 -5.64 -25.81 -7.33
CA GLN A 210 -5.49 -26.27 -5.94
C GLN A 210 -6.15 -25.32 -4.94
N ASN A 211 -6.02 -24.00 -5.12
CA ASN A 211 -6.70 -23.02 -4.25
C ASN A 211 -8.22 -23.02 -4.45
N LEU A 212 -8.71 -23.27 -5.66
CA LEU A 212 -10.15 -23.44 -5.91
C LEU A 212 -10.69 -24.72 -5.28
N GLU A 213 -9.92 -25.80 -5.26
CA GLU A 213 -10.33 -27.01 -4.56
C GLU A 213 -10.31 -26.81 -3.04
N LEU A 214 -9.30 -26.09 -2.53
CA LEU A 214 -9.26 -25.68 -1.12
C LEU A 214 -10.47 -24.81 -0.74
N PHE A 215 -10.88 -23.90 -1.62
CA PHE A 215 -12.09 -23.10 -1.43
C PHE A 215 -13.33 -23.98 -1.23
N LYS A 216 -13.50 -25.04 -2.03
CA LYS A 216 -14.62 -25.98 -1.86
C LYS A 216 -14.58 -26.69 -0.52
N TYR A 217 -13.41 -27.18 -0.09
CA TYR A 217 -13.28 -27.84 1.23
C TYR A 217 -13.64 -26.90 2.39
N VAL A 218 -13.29 -25.62 2.27
CA VAL A 218 -13.65 -24.60 3.24
C VAL A 218 -15.15 -24.26 3.16
N GLU A 219 -15.72 -24.15 1.97
CA GLU A 219 -17.16 -23.92 1.77
C GLU A 219 -18.01 -25.06 2.33
N GLU A 220 -17.60 -26.32 2.13
CA GLU A 220 -18.20 -27.51 2.77
C GLU A 220 -18.19 -27.39 4.29
N SER A 221 -17.04 -27.01 4.87
CA SER A 221 -16.87 -26.88 6.32
C SER A 221 -17.66 -25.71 6.92
N LEU A 222 -17.94 -24.67 6.11
CA LEU A 222 -18.58 -23.42 6.53
C LEU A 222 -19.99 -23.24 5.95
N GLN A 223 -20.63 -24.31 5.49
CA GLN A 223 -21.92 -24.23 4.80
C GLN A 223 -22.99 -23.48 5.61
N SER A 224 -23.02 -23.67 6.94
CA SER A 224 -23.96 -23.00 7.86
C SER A 224 -23.66 -21.50 8.07
N TYR A 225 -22.46 -21.04 7.71
CA TYR A 225 -22.01 -19.65 7.87
C TYR A 225 -21.98 -18.88 6.56
N ARG A 226 -22.34 -19.52 5.43
CA ARG A 226 -22.38 -18.86 4.12
C ARG A 226 -23.34 -17.67 4.14
N ASN A 227 -22.91 -16.51 3.64
CA ASN A 227 -23.66 -15.26 3.69
C ASN A 227 -23.99 -14.74 5.11
N SER A 228 -23.31 -15.22 6.15
CA SER A 228 -23.52 -14.72 7.52
C SER A 228 -23.18 -13.23 7.67
N ILE A 229 -22.28 -12.70 6.83
CA ILE A 229 -22.00 -11.27 6.71
C ILE A 229 -22.16 -10.84 5.25
N ALA A 230 -23.37 -10.98 4.72
CA ALA A 230 -23.67 -10.54 3.37
C ALA A 230 -23.52 -9.01 3.24
N LEU A 231 -22.84 -8.58 2.18
CA LEU A 231 -22.87 -7.19 1.73
C LEU A 231 -24.17 -6.92 0.95
N GLU A 232 -24.69 -5.70 1.03
CA GLU A 232 -25.74 -5.25 0.12
C GLU A 232 -25.26 -5.34 -1.34
N LYS A 233 -26.20 -5.42 -2.28
CA LYS A 233 -25.83 -5.33 -3.70
C LYS A 233 -25.14 -3.99 -3.97
N PRO A 234 -24.02 -3.96 -4.73
CA PRO A 234 -23.33 -2.73 -5.02
C PRO A 234 -24.28 -1.69 -5.66
N LYS A 235 -24.27 -0.47 -5.11
CA LYS A 235 -25.12 0.65 -5.55
C LYS A 235 -24.49 1.45 -6.69
N HIS A 236 -23.21 1.18 -7.01
CA HIS A 236 -22.45 1.87 -8.06
C HIS A 236 -22.29 1.04 -9.31
N ASN A 237 -22.19 1.73 -10.45
CA ASN A 237 -21.95 1.12 -11.75
C ASN A 237 -20.59 1.54 -12.31
N PHE A 238 -19.51 1.27 -11.56
CA PHE A 238 -18.16 1.46 -12.09
C PHE A 238 -17.92 0.48 -13.24
N ARG A 239 -17.84 0.98 -14.48
CA ARG A 239 -17.58 0.13 -15.65
C ARG A 239 -16.17 -0.46 -15.65
N LYS A 240 -15.20 0.28 -15.09
CA LYS A 240 -13.80 -0.10 -14.96
C LYS A 240 -13.29 0.39 -13.61
N LEU A 241 -12.51 -0.45 -12.95
CA LEU A 241 -11.80 -0.12 -11.71
C LEU A 241 -10.35 -0.54 -11.87
N MET A 242 -9.48 0.26 -11.28
CA MET A 242 -8.08 -0.05 -11.06
C MET A 242 -7.90 -0.46 -9.59
N ILE A 243 -6.92 -1.32 -9.33
CA ILE A 243 -6.50 -1.69 -7.98
C ILE A 243 -5.04 -1.30 -7.89
N VAL A 244 -4.75 -0.31 -7.06
CA VAL A 244 -3.47 0.39 -7.03
C VAL A 244 -3.09 0.75 -5.61
N THR A 245 -1.79 0.79 -5.34
CA THR A 245 -1.20 1.41 -4.15
C THR A 245 -1.04 2.93 -4.34
N GLY A 246 -0.66 3.65 -3.27
CA GLY A 246 -0.24 5.06 -3.38
C GLY A 246 1.02 5.22 -4.23
N ASN A 247 2.01 4.35 -4.03
CA ASN A 247 3.22 4.33 -4.85
C ASN A 247 2.91 4.13 -6.34
N ASP A 248 1.98 3.23 -6.69
CA ASP A 248 1.56 3.01 -8.08
C ASP A 248 0.96 4.29 -8.69
N VAL A 249 0.06 4.97 -7.99
CA VAL A 249 -0.62 6.17 -8.54
C VAL A 249 0.31 7.36 -8.70
N VAL A 250 1.27 7.53 -7.78
CA VAL A 250 2.30 8.56 -7.93
C VAL A 250 3.22 8.24 -9.10
N ALA A 251 3.69 6.99 -9.22
CA ALA A 251 4.49 6.54 -10.37
C ALA A 251 3.74 6.80 -11.69
N MET A 252 2.47 6.41 -11.77
CA MET A 252 1.61 6.68 -12.93
C MET A 252 1.47 8.17 -13.21
N GLY A 253 1.19 8.98 -12.18
CA GLY A 253 1.06 10.44 -12.28
C GLY A 253 2.35 11.08 -12.79
N LYS A 254 3.51 10.65 -12.31
CA LYS A 254 4.82 11.12 -12.79
C LYS A 254 5.07 10.76 -14.25
N ILE A 255 4.77 9.52 -14.66
CA ILE A 255 4.90 9.05 -16.05
C ILE A 255 4.02 9.89 -16.98
N VAL A 256 2.74 10.05 -16.63
CA VAL A 256 1.77 10.86 -17.38
C VAL A 256 2.19 12.33 -17.39
N GLY A 257 2.72 12.82 -16.27
CA GLY A 257 3.32 14.13 -16.10
C GLY A 257 4.62 14.34 -16.87
N GLY A 258 5.08 13.38 -17.68
CA GLY A 258 6.22 13.55 -18.57
C GLY A 258 7.59 13.41 -17.90
N LEU A 259 7.67 12.76 -16.73
CA LEU A 259 8.93 12.33 -16.11
C LEU A 259 9.81 11.60 -17.14
N ARG A 260 11.10 11.94 -17.17
CA ARG A 260 12.11 11.23 -17.99
C ARG A 260 13.35 10.80 -17.21
N TYR A 261 13.50 11.23 -15.97
CA TYR A 261 14.63 10.87 -15.14
C TYR A 261 14.24 10.79 -13.66
N GLN A 262 14.39 9.61 -13.04
CA GLN A 262 14.23 9.44 -11.60
C GLN A 262 15.47 8.81 -10.99
N SER A 263 16.08 9.48 -10.02
CA SER A 263 17.14 8.92 -9.17
C SER A 263 16.59 8.65 -7.78
N TYR A 264 17.04 7.59 -7.12
CA TYR A 264 16.59 7.25 -5.77
C TYR A 264 17.61 6.40 -5.02
N TYR A 265 17.58 6.50 -3.69
CA TYR A 265 18.20 5.52 -2.80
C TYR A 265 17.09 4.69 -2.13
N PRO A 266 17.20 3.35 -2.03
CA PRO A 266 16.13 2.52 -1.49
C PRO A 266 15.79 2.85 -0.02
N ILE A 267 14.57 3.34 0.22
CA ILE A 267 14.07 3.63 1.56
C ILE A 267 12.57 3.31 1.66
N THR A 268 12.13 2.65 2.73
CA THR A 268 10.69 2.38 2.99
C THR A 268 9.97 3.68 3.38
N PRO A 269 8.77 4.00 2.85
CA PRO A 269 7.95 3.25 1.88
C PRO A 269 8.12 3.72 0.41
N ALA A 270 9.18 4.49 0.11
CA ALA A 270 9.38 5.20 -1.14
C ALA A 270 9.89 4.34 -2.31
N ALA A 271 10.67 3.29 -2.03
CA ALA A 271 11.36 2.53 -3.09
C ALA A 271 10.40 1.91 -4.12
N ASP A 272 9.20 1.50 -3.70
CA ASP A 272 8.20 0.86 -4.56
C ASP A 272 7.75 1.77 -5.72
N GLU A 273 7.76 3.09 -5.54
CA GLU A 273 7.48 4.05 -6.61
C GLU A 273 8.52 3.96 -7.74
N SER A 274 9.80 3.94 -7.39
CA SER A 274 10.89 3.80 -8.38
C SER A 274 10.84 2.44 -9.06
N PHE A 275 10.57 1.36 -8.32
CA PHE A 275 10.40 0.02 -8.91
C PHE A 275 9.21 -0.02 -9.88
N ALA A 276 8.11 0.68 -9.58
CA ALA A 276 6.97 0.79 -10.47
C ALA A 276 7.33 1.55 -11.75
N ILE A 277 8.08 2.65 -11.66
CA ILE A 277 8.53 3.41 -12.84
C ILE A 277 9.51 2.58 -13.68
N GLU A 278 10.49 1.93 -13.07
CA GLU A 278 11.48 1.08 -13.75
C GLU A 278 10.80 -0.06 -14.52
N LYS A 279 9.79 -0.71 -13.92
CA LYS A 279 8.98 -1.74 -14.59
C LYS A 279 8.30 -1.24 -15.87
N TYR A 280 7.98 0.05 -15.95
CA TYR A 280 7.29 0.67 -17.09
C TYR A 280 8.16 1.72 -17.79
N GLU A 281 9.48 1.63 -17.70
CA GLU A 281 10.41 2.64 -18.23
C GLU A 281 10.36 2.77 -19.77
N HIS A 282 10.01 1.68 -20.45
CA HIS A 282 9.81 1.67 -21.90
C HIS A 282 8.38 2.07 -22.26
N LEU A 283 8.21 3.35 -22.61
CA LEU A 283 6.92 3.91 -22.98
C LEU A 283 6.53 3.53 -24.41
N ARG A 284 5.29 3.06 -24.60
CA ARG A 284 4.72 2.77 -25.91
C ARG A 284 3.82 3.92 -26.34
N ALA A 285 4.17 4.59 -27.44
CA ALA A 285 3.36 5.61 -28.07
C ALA A 285 3.44 5.49 -29.59
N GLU A 286 2.54 6.18 -30.31
CA GLU A 286 2.54 6.18 -31.80
C GLU A 286 3.85 6.72 -32.39
N LYS A 287 4.51 7.61 -31.65
CA LYS A 287 5.85 8.12 -31.94
C LYS A 287 6.80 7.64 -30.86
N ASP A 288 8.07 7.46 -31.23
CA ASP A 288 9.12 7.22 -30.23
C ASP A 288 9.28 8.49 -29.37
N ILE A 289 8.98 8.36 -28.08
CA ILE A 289 9.05 9.43 -27.09
C ILE A 289 10.14 9.18 -26.04
N GLY A 290 11.01 8.20 -26.31
CA GLY A 290 12.09 7.75 -25.43
C GLY A 290 11.61 6.96 -24.21
N SER A 291 12.58 6.43 -23.47
CA SER A 291 12.36 5.77 -22.18
C SER A 291 12.47 6.75 -21.02
N ILE A 292 12.10 6.28 -19.84
CA ILE A 292 12.44 6.91 -18.56
C ILE A 292 13.76 6.31 -18.09
N VAL A 293 14.68 7.13 -17.60
CA VAL A 293 15.89 6.65 -16.94
C VAL A 293 15.63 6.57 -15.44
N VAL A 294 15.75 5.37 -14.86
CA VAL A 294 15.67 5.16 -13.41
C VAL A 294 17.05 4.75 -12.90
N ILE A 295 17.61 5.50 -11.97
CA ILE A 295 18.94 5.23 -11.39
C ILE A 295 18.82 5.02 -9.89
N GLN A 296 19.19 3.82 -9.43
CA GLN A 296 19.48 3.59 -8.02
C GLN A 296 20.87 4.17 -7.70
N THR A 297 20.93 5.19 -6.85
CA THR A 297 22.16 5.85 -6.45
C THR A 297 22.76 5.20 -5.20
N GLU A 298 23.98 5.61 -4.86
CA GLU A 298 24.75 5.16 -3.70
C GLU A 298 24.22 5.72 -2.36
N ASP A 299 23.62 6.91 -2.39
CA ASP A 299 22.98 7.60 -1.27
C ASP A 299 21.98 8.66 -1.76
N GLU A 300 21.26 9.29 -0.83
CA GLU A 300 20.28 10.35 -1.12
C GLU A 300 20.90 11.67 -1.60
N ILE A 301 22.16 11.96 -1.26
CA ILE A 301 22.88 13.15 -1.75
C ILE A 301 23.08 13.02 -3.27
N SER A 302 23.55 11.85 -3.69
CA SER A 302 23.75 11.48 -5.09
C SER A 302 22.42 11.43 -5.82
N ALA A 303 21.34 10.96 -5.16
CA ALA A 303 20.00 10.98 -5.73
C ALA A 303 19.55 12.40 -6.10
N ILE A 304 19.58 13.35 -5.16
CA ILE A 304 19.13 14.72 -5.43
C ILE A 304 20.03 15.44 -6.44
N CYS A 305 21.35 15.32 -6.32
CA CYS A 305 22.31 15.94 -7.24
C CYS A 305 22.14 15.42 -8.67
N SER A 306 21.90 14.11 -8.82
CA SER A 306 21.68 13.50 -10.12
C SER A 306 20.37 13.98 -10.79
N ALA A 307 19.28 14.06 -10.01
CA ALA A 307 18.00 14.60 -10.50
C ALA A 307 18.14 16.06 -10.94
N ILE A 308 18.89 16.88 -10.18
CA ILE A 308 19.20 18.27 -10.53
C ILE A 308 19.95 18.33 -11.87
N GLY A 309 20.99 17.51 -12.04
CA GLY A 309 21.75 17.43 -13.29
C GLY A 309 20.88 17.11 -14.49
N ALA A 310 19.97 16.14 -14.36
CA ALA A 310 19.00 15.80 -15.41
C ALA A 310 18.04 16.95 -15.74
N SER A 311 17.62 17.75 -14.74
CA SER A 311 16.76 18.92 -14.96
C SER A 311 17.46 20.02 -15.76
N LEU A 312 18.75 20.25 -15.50
CA LEU A 312 19.56 21.20 -16.27
C LEU A 312 19.71 20.80 -17.74
N ALA A 313 19.70 19.50 -18.03
CA ALA A 313 19.66 18.95 -19.39
C ALA A 313 18.25 19.00 -20.03
N GLY A 314 17.23 19.50 -19.32
CA GLY A 314 15.88 19.71 -19.83
C GLY A 314 14.88 18.57 -19.57
N ALA A 315 15.29 17.50 -18.90
CA ALA A 315 14.36 16.45 -18.48
C ALA A 315 13.43 16.97 -17.38
N ARG A 316 12.16 16.53 -17.36
CA ARG A 316 11.40 16.51 -16.10
C ARG A 316 12.02 15.42 -15.23
N SER A 317 12.67 15.83 -14.15
CA SER A 317 13.35 14.92 -13.24
C SER A 317 12.77 14.97 -11.84
N ALA A 318 12.88 13.84 -11.15
CA ALA A 318 12.43 13.71 -9.78
C ALA A 318 13.37 12.82 -8.96
N THR A 319 13.22 12.92 -7.65
CA THR A 319 13.66 11.89 -6.72
C THR A 319 12.51 11.53 -5.78
N VAL A 320 12.68 10.45 -5.04
CA VAL A 320 11.70 9.93 -4.08
C VAL A 320 12.44 9.52 -2.81
N THR A 321 11.90 9.88 -1.64
CA THR A 321 12.55 9.61 -0.36
C THR A 321 11.56 9.61 0.82
N SER A 322 12.09 9.44 2.02
CA SER A 322 11.41 9.58 3.31
C SER A 322 12.29 10.37 4.30
N GLY A 323 11.86 10.52 5.56
CA GLY A 323 12.44 11.44 6.55
C GLY A 323 13.97 11.53 6.56
N PRO A 324 14.68 10.42 6.86
CA PRO A 324 16.14 10.43 6.91
C PRO A 324 16.81 10.84 5.61
N GLY A 325 16.27 10.39 4.48
CA GLY A 325 16.82 10.69 3.19
C GLY A 325 16.56 12.13 2.77
N PHE A 326 15.39 12.69 3.11
CA PHE A 326 15.09 14.09 2.87
C PHE A 326 16.08 15.02 3.61
N ASP A 327 16.43 14.70 4.86
CA ASP A 327 17.43 15.45 5.63
C ASP A 327 18.79 15.52 4.92
N LEU A 328 19.19 14.44 4.23
CA LEU A 328 20.41 14.40 3.42
C LEU A 328 20.29 15.20 2.12
N MET A 329 19.08 15.37 1.58
CA MET A 329 18.85 16.10 0.33
C MET A 329 18.84 17.63 0.50
N VAL A 330 18.79 18.14 1.74
CA VAL A 330 18.53 19.57 2.04
C VAL A 330 19.54 20.52 1.37
N GLU A 331 20.82 20.14 1.31
CA GLU A 331 21.85 20.94 0.63
C GLU A 331 21.57 21.03 -0.89
N GLY A 332 21.28 19.90 -1.53
CA GLY A 332 20.92 19.85 -2.96
C GLY A 332 19.65 20.65 -3.27
N ILE A 333 18.63 20.57 -2.40
CA ILE A 333 17.41 21.39 -2.54
C ILE A 333 17.73 22.88 -2.44
N SER A 334 18.64 23.28 -1.54
CA SER A 334 19.10 24.67 -1.41
C SER A 334 19.80 25.15 -2.68
N TRP A 335 20.65 24.29 -3.25
CA TRP A 335 21.31 24.58 -4.52
C TRP A 335 20.30 24.71 -5.68
N ALA A 336 19.32 23.81 -5.77
CA ALA A 336 18.28 23.86 -6.79
C ALA A 336 17.43 25.13 -6.69
N GLY A 337 17.10 25.57 -5.47
CA GLY A 337 16.42 26.84 -5.23
C GLY A 337 17.24 28.04 -5.68
N ALA A 338 18.51 28.10 -5.29
CA ALA A 338 19.42 29.18 -5.66
C ALA A 338 19.67 29.28 -7.18
N ASN A 339 19.59 28.16 -7.91
CA ASN A 339 19.84 28.09 -9.35
C ASN A 339 18.55 28.01 -10.19
N GLU A 340 17.37 28.25 -9.57
CA GLU A 340 16.06 28.17 -10.23
C GLU A 340 15.88 26.85 -11.01
N VAL A 341 16.24 25.71 -10.41
CA VAL A 341 16.17 24.40 -11.08
C VAL A 341 14.86 23.70 -10.71
N PRO A 342 13.98 23.42 -11.69
CA PRO A 342 12.74 22.71 -11.41
C PRO A 342 13.01 21.24 -11.14
N ILE A 343 12.64 20.78 -9.96
CA ILE A 343 12.75 19.39 -9.53
C ILE A 343 11.54 19.02 -8.68
N VAL A 344 11.13 17.75 -8.75
CA VAL A 344 10.10 17.20 -7.85
C VAL A 344 10.74 16.23 -6.87
N VAL A 345 10.56 16.46 -5.58
CA VAL A 345 10.92 15.53 -4.51
C VAL A 345 9.64 14.94 -3.94
N THR A 346 9.38 13.67 -4.23
CA THR A 346 8.27 12.97 -3.56
C THR A 346 8.74 12.51 -2.20
N TYR A 347 8.07 12.99 -1.15
CA TYR A 347 8.45 12.81 0.23
C TYR A 347 7.37 12.00 0.95
N TYR A 348 7.61 10.70 1.10
CA TYR A 348 6.75 9.79 1.85
C TYR A 348 7.07 9.86 3.34
N GLN A 349 6.23 10.55 4.10
CA GLN A 349 6.34 10.70 5.53
C GLN A 349 6.12 9.36 6.25
N ARG A 350 7.00 9.04 7.19
CA ARG A 350 6.93 7.84 8.04
C ARG A 350 7.28 8.21 9.47
N GLY A 351 7.11 7.29 10.42
CA GLY A 351 7.43 7.55 11.83
C GLY A 351 8.89 7.99 12.02
N GLY A 352 9.09 9.23 12.46
CA GLY A 352 10.39 9.77 12.93
C GLY A 352 10.45 9.87 14.46
N PRO A 353 11.46 10.56 15.02
CA PRO A 353 12.65 11.13 14.36
C PRO A 353 13.74 10.07 14.07
N SER A 354 14.80 10.47 13.34
CA SER A 354 15.89 9.57 12.92
C SER A 354 15.34 8.36 12.15
N THR A 355 15.81 7.14 12.40
CA THR A 355 15.23 5.92 11.82
C THR A 355 13.75 5.77 12.17
N GLY A 356 13.38 6.16 13.40
CA GLY A 356 12.02 6.14 13.93
C GLY A 356 11.33 4.78 13.79
N GLN A 357 10.19 4.77 13.10
CA GLN A 357 9.37 3.60 12.83
C GLN A 357 9.23 3.42 11.30
N PRO A 358 10.20 2.76 10.63
CA PRO A 358 10.29 2.70 9.17
C PRO A 358 9.05 2.16 8.44
N THR A 359 8.22 1.39 9.15
CA THR A 359 7.04 0.71 8.59
C THR A 359 5.72 1.30 9.09
N ARG A 360 5.75 2.44 9.82
CA ARG A 360 4.55 3.11 10.36
C ARG A 360 4.39 4.50 9.75
N GLY A 361 3.15 4.96 9.65
CA GLY A 361 2.82 6.29 9.13
C GLY A 361 3.02 7.42 10.14
N SER A 362 3.27 8.61 9.60
CA SER A 362 3.34 9.87 10.35
C SER A 362 3.05 11.04 9.40
N GLN A 363 2.72 12.19 9.98
CA GLN A 363 2.59 13.48 9.29
C GLN A 363 3.47 14.54 9.99
N SER A 364 4.61 14.10 10.53
CA SER A 364 5.49 14.89 11.40
C SER A 364 6.45 15.81 10.66
N ASP A 365 6.50 15.75 9.33
CA ASP A 365 7.64 16.29 8.58
C ASP A 365 7.29 17.58 7.82
N LEU A 366 6.06 18.09 7.97
CA LEU A 366 5.56 19.28 7.26
C LEU A 366 6.47 20.51 7.43
N PHE A 367 6.89 20.82 8.66
CA PHE A 367 7.77 21.98 8.88
C PHE A 367 9.18 21.76 8.33
N ASN A 368 9.68 20.52 8.33
CA ASN A 368 10.94 20.21 7.69
C ASN A 368 10.81 20.44 6.16
N ALA A 369 9.74 19.98 5.53
CA ALA A 369 9.49 20.22 4.11
C ALA A 369 9.38 21.72 3.74
N ILE A 370 8.76 22.53 4.61
CA ILE A 370 8.57 23.97 4.37
C ILE A 370 9.86 24.76 4.60
N PHE A 371 10.61 24.47 5.67
CA PHE A 371 11.68 25.33 6.17
C PHE A 371 13.10 24.76 6.02
N ALA A 372 13.27 23.52 5.55
CA ALA A 372 14.60 22.96 5.36
C ALA A 372 15.41 23.75 4.31
N GLY A 373 16.71 23.88 4.53
CA GLY A 373 17.63 24.55 3.63
C GLY A 373 18.24 25.81 4.25
N HIS A 374 19.44 26.15 3.81
CA HIS A 374 20.11 27.38 4.23
C HIS A 374 19.82 28.50 3.21
N GLY A 375 19.72 29.74 3.69
CA GLY A 375 19.30 30.88 2.88
C GLY A 375 17.78 30.92 2.65
N GLU A 376 17.35 31.80 1.76
CA GLU A 376 15.95 32.00 1.39
C GLU A 376 15.78 31.76 -0.11
N PHE A 377 14.85 30.89 -0.47
CA PHE A 377 14.51 30.61 -1.87
C PHE A 377 13.08 30.10 -1.97
N ALA A 378 12.49 30.27 -3.15
CA ALA A 378 11.15 29.78 -3.41
C ALA A 378 11.16 28.26 -3.54
N ARG A 379 10.21 27.63 -2.84
CA ARG A 379 9.84 26.22 -2.99
C ARG A 379 8.33 26.10 -2.86
N VAL A 380 7.77 25.05 -3.42
CA VAL A 380 6.36 24.72 -3.21
C VAL A 380 6.25 23.39 -2.50
N VAL A 381 5.37 23.33 -1.51
CA VAL A 381 5.02 22.08 -0.80
C VAL A 381 3.55 21.81 -1.06
N ILE A 382 3.24 20.66 -1.63
CA ILE A 382 1.87 20.15 -1.81
C ILE A 382 1.71 18.83 -1.07
N THR A 383 0.48 18.48 -0.69
CA THR A 383 0.19 17.21 -0.03
C THR A 383 -1.10 16.61 -0.56
N SER A 384 -1.11 15.30 -0.78
CA SER A 384 -2.29 14.59 -1.28
C SER A 384 -3.06 13.93 -0.14
N GLY A 385 -4.38 14.03 -0.18
CA GLY A 385 -5.27 13.42 0.80
C GLY A 385 -5.77 12.03 0.41
N ASP A 386 -5.71 11.65 -0.87
CA ASP A 386 -6.08 10.30 -1.32
C ASP A 386 -5.38 9.87 -2.63
N HIS A 387 -5.62 8.61 -3.08
CA HIS A 387 -4.98 8.06 -4.28
C HIS A 387 -5.29 8.81 -5.58
N VAL A 388 -6.47 9.41 -5.68
CA VAL A 388 -6.89 10.16 -6.88
C VAL A 388 -6.18 11.51 -6.89
N GLU A 389 -6.17 12.21 -5.75
CA GLU A 389 -5.39 13.44 -5.57
C GLU A 389 -3.90 13.18 -5.84
N ALA A 390 -3.32 12.11 -5.29
CA ALA A 390 -1.92 11.74 -5.51
C ALA A 390 -1.54 11.63 -6.99
N PHE A 391 -2.39 11.05 -7.83
CA PHE A 391 -2.16 10.98 -9.28
C PHE A 391 -2.08 12.37 -9.92
N TYR A 392 -3.07 13.24 -9.66
CA TYR A 392 -3.13 14.58 -10.27
C TYR A 392 -2.09 15.53 -9.68
N ASP A 393 -1.84 15.46 -8.37
CA ASP A 393 -0.85 16.26 -7.67
C ASP A 393 0.57 15.94 -8.15
N SER A 394 0.87 14.68 -8.49
CA SER A 394 2.16 14.34 -9.11
C SER A 394 2.37 15.02 -10.46
N ILE A 395 1.32 15.17 -11.26
CA ILE A 395 1.38 15.90 -12.54
C ILE A 395 1.53 17.40 -12.27
N GLU A 396 0.73 17.93 -11.35
CA GLU A 396 0.74 19.35 -11.01
C GLU A 396 2.06 19.76 -10.37
N ALA A 397 2.70 18.87 -9.59
CA ALA A 397 4.04 19.10 -9.03
C ALA A 397 5.06 19.45 -10.12
N PHE A 398 5.07 18.72 -11.24
CA PHE A 398 5.96 19.05 -12.35
C PHE A 398 5.57 20.35 -13.07
N ASN A 399 4.27 20.60 -13.22
CA ASN A 399 3.79 21.83 -13.84
C ASN A 399 4.18 23.05 -13.01
N ILE A 400 4.01 23.00 -11.70
CA ILE A 400 4.45 24.03 -10.76
C ILE A 400 5.97 24.18 -10.83
N ALA A 401 6.71 23.07 -10.74
CA ALA A 401 8.17 23.07 -10.78
C ALA A 401 8.67 23.83 -12.01
N GLU A 402 8.23 23.45 -13.21
CA GLU A 402 8.72 24.08 -14.44
C GLU A 402 8.14 25.48 -14.71
N ARG A 403 6.90 25.74 -14.30
CA ARG A 403 6.28 27.07 -14.48
C ARG A 403 6.99 28.14 -13.67
N PHE A 404 7.39 27.81 -12.45
CA PHE A 404 8.01 28.76 -11.52
C PHE A 404 9.52 28.55 -11.36
N GLN A 405 10.07 27.47 -11.91
CA GLN A 405 11.48 27.11 -11.84
C GLN A 405 11.98 26.94 -10.40
N VAL A 406 11.21 26.18 -9.62
CA VAL A 406 11.45 25.96 -8.19
C VAL A 406 11.46 24.47 -7.83
N PRO A 407 12.10 24.08 -6.72
CA PRO A 407 11.87 22.78 -6.11
C PRO A 407 10.41 22.63 -5.65
N VAL A 408 9.79 21.50 -5.97
CA VAL A 408 8.48 21.12 -5.47
C VAL A 408 8.59 19.87 -4.63
N ILE A 409 8.09 19.93 -3.40
CA ILE A 409 8.04 18.81 -2.47
C ILE A 409 6.60 18.30 -2.44
N HIS A 410 6.39 17.06 -2.86
CA HIS A 410 5.10 16.39 -2.86
C HIS A 410 5.03 15.44 -1.65
N LEU A 411 4.30 15.84 -0.62
CA LEU A 411 4.13 15.10 0.63
C LEU A 411 2.98 14.09 0.54
N LEU A 412 3.28 12.84 0.85
CA LEU A 412 2.31 11.78 1.13
C LEU A 412 2.72 11.09 2.43
N ASP A 413 1.84 10.36 3.09
CA ASP A 413 2.20 9.52 4.24
C ASP A 413 2.32 8.04 3.84
N LYS A 414 2.97 7.23 4.70
CA LYS A 414 3.09 5.77 4.50
C LYS A 414 1.75 5.08 4.33
N PHE A 415 0.69 5.57 4.98
CA PHE A 415 -0.63 4.95 4.88
C PHE A 415 -1.13 5.06 3.43
N LEU A 416 -1.07 6.26 2.86
CA LEU A 416 -1.43 6.47 1.47
C LEU A 416 -0.52 5.68 0.53
N ALA A 417 0.79 5.68 0.78
CA ALA A 417 1.78 4.95 -0.01
C ALA A 417 1.47 3.44 -0.13
N ASN A 418 1.18 2.78 0.99
CA ASN A 418 1.05 1.32 1.07
C ASN A 418 -0.38 0.82 0.97
N SER A 419 -1.37 1.68 1.23
CA SER A 419 -2.77 1.26 1.13
C SER A 419 -3.15 0.97 -0.31
N ILE A 420 -3.86 -0.13 -0.50
CA ILE A 420 -4.45 -0.54 -1.76
C ILE A 420 -5.87 -0.04 -1.81
N ARG A 421 -6.24 0.58 -2.92
CA ARG A 421 -7.59 1.10 -3.14
C ARG A 421 -8.09 0.74 -4.52
N THR A 422 -9.39 0.45 -4.60
CA THR A 422 -10.09 0.44 -5.89
C THR A 422 -10.37 1.88 -6.31
N ILE A 423 -9.93 2.32 -7.49
CA ILE A 423 -10.23 3.65 -8.01
C ILE A 423 -10.77 3.57 -9.44
N PRO A 424 -11.62 4.51 -9.90
CA PRO A 424 -11.87 4.65 -11.34
C PRO A 424 -10.56 5.03 -12.05
N PRO A 425 -10.37 4.64 -13.32
CA PRO A 425 -9.28 5.17 -14.12
C PRO A 425 -9.31 6.71 -14.15
N PRO A 426 -8.15 7.38 -14.09
CA PRO A 426 -8.09 8.84 -14.15
C PRO A 426 -8.57 9.37 -15.52
N ASP A 427 -9.06 10.59 -15.54
CA ASP A 427 -9.47 11.30 -16.76
C ASP A 427 -8.25 11.99 -17.37
N LEU A 428 -7.66 11.34 -18.38
CA LEU A 428 -6.46 11.84 -19.04
C LEU A 428 -6.73 13.05 -19.94
N ASP A 429 -7.96 13.29 -20.38
CA ASP A 429 -8.30 14.45 -21.23
C ASP A 429 -8.24 15.76 -20.43
N SER A 430 -8.38 15.66 -19.10
CA SER A 430 -8.24 16.79 -18.18
C SER A 430 -6.77 17.20 -17.93
N VAL A 431 -5.81 16.35 -18.30
CA VAL A 431 -4.40 16.52 -17.97
C VAL A 431 -3.70 17.48 -18.95
N LYS A 432 -2.89 18.40 -18.41
CA LYS A 432 -2.07 19.33 -19.19
C LYS A 432 -0.63 19.32 -18.74
N ILE A 433 0.29 19.38 -19.69
CA ILE A 433 1.73 19.51 -19.46
C ILE A 433 2.15 20.97 -19.69
N VAL A 434 2.63 21.62 -18.62
CA VAL A 434 3.08 23.02 -18.64
C VAL A 434 4.59 23.07 -18.47
N ARG A 435 5.32 23.40 -19.54
CA ARG A 435 6.79 23.44 -19.53
C ARG A 435 7.40 24.77 -19.06
N GLY A 436 6.56 25.76 -18.74
CA GLY A 436 7.01 27.09 -18.32
C GLY A 436 7.58 27.94 -19.45
N SER A 437 8.40 28.93 -19.10
CA SER A 437 9.10 29.80 -20.04
C SER A 437 10.39 29.12 -20.53
N ILE A 438 10.36 28.55 -21.74
CA ILE A 438 11.53 27.93 -22.37
C ILE A 438 12.14 28.87 -23.42
N SER A 439 13.47 28.90 -23.48
CA SER A 439 14.25 29.61 -24.49
C SER A 439 15.07 28.63 -25.33
N SER A 440 15.30 28.97 -26.60
CA SER A 440 16.26 28.25 -27.46
C SER A 440 17.71 28.54 -27.10
N GLY A 441 17.99 29.48 -26.19
CA GLY A 441 19.36 29.87 -25.82
C GLY A 441 19.96 30.90 -26.78
N GLY A 442 21.25 30.75 -27.09
CA GLY A 442 22.04 31.63 -27.97
C GLY A 442 23.14 32.43 -27.25
N LYS A 443 24.00 33.11 -28.03
CA LYS A 443 25.23 33.78 -27.53
C LYS A 443 25.00 34.84 -26.45
N GLU A 444 23.88 35.56 -26.50
CA GLU A 444 23.53 36.63 -25.56
C GLU A 444 22.60 36.14 -24.43
N TYR A 445 22.38 34.82 -24.32
CA TYR A 445 21.47 34.24 -23.34
C TYR A 445 21.98 34.45 -21.91
N LYS A 446 21.11 35.01 -21.06
CA LYS A 446 21.33 35.18 -19.63
C LYS A 446 20.34 34.29 -18.89
N ARG A 447 20.84 33.25 -18.21
CA ARG A 447 19.99 32.32 -17.44
C ARG A 447 19.18 33.04 -16.35
N PHE A 448 19.76 34.04 -15.71
CA PHE A 448 19.16 34.80 -14.62
C PHE A 448 18.96 36.26 -15.05
N ASP A 449 18.03 36.48 -15.98
CA ASP A 449 17.74 37.80 -16.53
C ASP A 449 16.73 38.55 -15.65
N LEU A 450 17.20 39.63 -15.02
CA LEU A 450 16.42 40.47 -14.11
C LEU A 450 15.25 41.20 -14.79
N GLY A 451 15.16 41.17 -16.13
CA GLY A 451 14.00 41.66 -16.88
C GLY A 451 12.75 40.80 -16.71
N TYR A 452 12.86 39.59 -16.15
CA TYR A 452 11.76 38.65 -15.97
C TYR A 452 11.59 38.26 -14.50
N ILE A 453 10.34 38.04 -14.07
CA ILE A 453 10.05 37.45 -12.76
C ILE A 453 10.49 35.98 -12.72
N VAL A 454 10.28 35.25 -13.83
CA VAL A 454 10.80 33.89 -14.03
C VAL A 454 11.57 33.91 -15.34
N SER A 455 12.89 33.78 -15.26
CA SER A 455 13.79 33.90 -16.42
C SER A 455 13.49 32.84 -17.48
N PRO A 456 13.51 33.15 -18.79
CA PRO A 456 13.39 32.13 -19.83
C PRO A 456 14.49 31.08 -19.67
N ARG A 457 14.13 29.79 -19.64
CA ARG A 457 15.05 28.69 -19.38
C ARG A 457 15.47 27.98 -20.66
N ALA A 458 16.77 28.01 -20.95
CA ALA A 458 17.44 27.15 -21.92
C ALA A 458 18.03 25.91 -21.23
N PHE A 459 18.33 24.86 -22.00
CA PHE A 459 18.88 23.60 -21.50
C PHE A 459 20.35 23.45 -21.86
N ILE A 460 21.10 22.65 -21.11
CA ILE A 460 22.50 22.35 -21.45
C ILE A 460 22.57 21.73 -22.85
N GLY A 461 23.45 22.25 -23.70
CA GLY A 461 23.70 21.73 -25.04
C GLY A 461 22.80 22.30 -26.14
N VAL A 462 22.00 23.33 -25.86
CA VAL A 462 21.36 24.13 -26.92
C VAL A 462 22.34 25.21 -27.42
N ASP A 463 22.53 25.28 -28.73
CA ASP A 463 23.47 26.21 -29.41
C ASP A 463 22.90 27.62 -29.61
#